data_AF-A0ABD3NQT2-F1
#
_entry.id   AF-A0ABD3NQT2-F1
#
_cell.length_a   1.000
_cell.length_b   1.000
_cell.length_c   1.000
_cell.angle_alpha   90.00
_cell.angle_beta   90.00
_cell.angle_gamma   90.00
#
_symmetry.space_group_name_H-M   'P 1'
#
loop_
_entity.id
_entity.type
_entity.pdbx_description
1 polymer ?
#
loop_
_entity_poly.entity_id
_entity_poly.type
_entity_poly.pdbx_seq_one_letter_code
_entity_poly.pdbx_strand_id
1 'polypeptide(L)'
;MRHLQAFMGRQDSVARGDNISQALNLRWKLLLSNLVYAISSQDHPIALVFEDLHWANEDTLDTIQMITLNTNIRHCLFCMSYHDATTVSSTIFF
;
A
#
# COMPACT_ATOMS: atom_id res chain seq x y z
N MET A 1 24.93 3.52 -6.10
CA MET A 1 23.82 2.79 -5.43
C MET A 1 24.11 2.29 -4.01
N ARG A 2 25.25 2.60 -3.35
CA ARG A 2 25.50 2.20 -1.95
C ARG A 2 24.98 3.18 -0.88
N HIS A 3 24.65 4.41 -1.28
CA HIS A 3 24.27 5.49 -0.35
C HIS A 3 22.82 5.41 0.11
N LEU A 4 21.91 4.88 -0.73
CA LEU A 4 20.49 4.70 -0.38
C LEU A 4 20.28 3.56 0.63
N GLN A 5 21.00 2.44 0.49
CA GLN A 5 20.96 1.35 1.48
C GLN A 5 21.45 1.78 2.87
N ALA A 6 22.41 2.71 2.93
CA ALA A 6 22.87 3.28 4.20
C ALA A 6 21.82 4.22 4.83
N PHE A 7 20.99 4.89 4.02
CA PHE A 7 19.91 5.75 4.49
C PHE A 7 18.69 4.95 4.96
N MET A 8 18.32 3.88 4.24
CA MET A 8 17.15 3.06 4.57
C MET A 8 17.34 2.19 5.81
N GLY A 9 18.57 2.02 6.28
CA GLY A 9 18.89 1.20 7.45
C GLY A 9 18.62 -0.29 7.21
N ARG A 10 19.27 -1.13 8.02
CA ARG A 10 18.95 -2.56 8.05
C ARG A 10 17.54 -2.70 8.64
N GLN A 11 16.56 -3.05 7.81
CA GLN A 11 15.26 -3.48 8.32
C GLN A 11 15.44 -4.87 8.92
N ASP A 12 15.77 -4.93 10.21
CA ASP A 12 15.74 -6.18 10.94
C ASP A 12 14.29 -6.67 10.96
N SER A 13 14.06 -7.86 10.41
CA SER A 13 12.80 -8.59 10.53
C SER A 13 12.56 -8.87 12.01
N VAL A 14 11.72 -8.04 12.63
CA VAL A 14 11.41 -8.16 14.06
C VAL A 14 10.79 -9.53 14.30
N ALA A 15 11.52 -10.41 14.97
CA ALA A 15 11.03 -11.71 15.45
C ALA A 15 9.97 -11.48 16.52
N ARG A 16 8.73 -11.27 16.09
CA ARG A 16 7.57 -10.93 16.91
C ARG A 16 6.59 -12.07 16.73
N GLY A 17 6.30 -12.79 17.82
CA GLY A 17 5.57 -14.07 17.78
C GLY A 17 4.40 -14.05 16.80
N ASP A 18 4.42 -15.00 15.86
CA ASP A 18 3.70 -14.94 14.58
C ASP A 18 2.22 -14.55 14.71
N ASN A 19 1.55 -15.03 15.76
CA ASN A 19 0.13 -14.75 16.01
C ASN A 19 -0.17 -13.30 16.38
N ILE A 20 0.71 -12.65 17.17
CA ILE A 20 0.54 -11.25 17.58
C ILE A 20 0.81 -10.33 16.38
N SER A 21 1.81 -10.67 15.58
CA SER A 21 2.20 -9.91 14.38
C SER A 21 1.12 -9.95 13.31
N GLN A 22 0.53 -11.12 13.05
CA GLN A 22 -0.59 -11.24 12.10
C GLN A 22 -1.82 -10.45 12.54
N ALA A 23 -2.20 -10.55 13.82
CA ALA A 23 -3.34 -9.80 14.36
C ALA A 23 -3.11 -8.27 14.29
N LEU A 24 -1.88 -7.83 14.53
CA LEU A 24 -1.50 -6.43 14.42
C LEU A 24 -1.55 -5.95 12.95
N ASN A 25 -1.05 -6.75 12.01
CA ASN A 25 -1.09 -6.44 10.58
C ASN A 25 -2.52 -6.29 10.07
N LEU A 26 -3.42 -7.20 10.45
CA LEU A 26 -4.85 -7.12 10.11
C LEU A 26 -5.50 -5.84 10.65
N ARG A 27 -5.21 -5.48 11.91
CA ARG A 27 -5.73 -4.25 12.52
C ARG A 27 -5.23 -2.99 11.81
N TRP A 28 -3.96 -2.98 11.42
CA TRP A 28 -3.39 -1.87 10.65
C TRP A 28 -4.02 -1.74 9.27
N LYS A 29 -4.19 -2.85 8.55
CA LYS A 29 -4.88 -2.86 7.25
C LYS A 29 -6.29 -2.29 7.39
N LEU A 30 -7.06 -2.75 8.39
CA LEU A 30 -8.42 -2.24 8.67
C LEU A 30 -8.45 -0.75 9.02
N LEU A 31 -7.50 -0.29 9.86
CA LEU A 31 -7.38 1.12 10.21
C LEU A 31 -7.16 2.00 8.99
N LEU A 32 -6.24 1.62 8.10
CA LEU A 32 -5.97 2.36 6.86
C LEU A 32 -7.18 2.37 5.94
N SER A 33 -7.85 1.23 5.76
CA SER A 33 -9.07 1.16 4.94
C SER A 33 -10.20 2.04 5.47
N ASN A 34 -10.41 2.05 6.80
CA ASN A 34 -11.39 2.92 7.43
C ASN A 34 -11.01 4.40 7.35
N LEU A 35 -9.72 4.72 7.42
CA LEU A 35 -9.23 6.08 7.23
C LEU A 35 -9.55 6.57 5.82
N VAL A 36 -9.18 5.80 4.79
CA VAL A 36 -9.46 6.16 3.39
C VAL A 36 -10.96 6.32 3.17
N TYR A 37 -11.78 5.38 3.68
CA TYR A 37 -13.23 5.50 3.65
C TYR A 37 -13.74 6.80 4.29
N ALA A 38 -13.23 7.15 5.48
CA ALA A 38 -13.69 8.32 6.23
C ALA A 38 -13.33 9.65 5.55
N ILE A 39 -12.22 9.70 4.80
CA ILE A 39 -11.78 10.92 4.10
C ILE A 39 -12.27 10.99 2.64
N SER A 40 -12.76 9.88 2.08
CA SER A 40 -13.32 9.82 0.72
C SER A 40 -14.85 9.95 0.76
N SER A 41 -15.37 11.13 0.50
CA SER A 41 -16.82 11.36 0.46
C SER A 41 -17.25 11.95 -0.89
N GLN A 42 -18.55 11.99 -1.14
CA GLN A 42 -19.09 12.59 -2.36
C GLN A 42 -18.74 14.09 -2.46
N ASP A 43 -18.75 14.79 -1.32
CA ASP A 43 -18.40 16.22 -1.24
C ASP A 43 -16.88 16.45 -1.30
N HIS A 44 -16.09 15.43 -0.91
CA HIS A 44 -14.64 15.45 -0.89
C HIS A 44 -14.07 14.22 -1.59
N PRO A 45 -14.19 14.13 -2.93
CA PRO A 45 -13.56 13.06 -3.67
C PRO A 45 -12.05 13.21 -3.60
N ILE A 46 -11.34 12.10 -3.37
CA ILE A 46 -9.89 12.09 -3.24
C ILE A 46 -9.23 11.23 -4.33
N ALA A 47 -7.96 11.50 -4.60
CA ALA A 47 -7.12 10.62 -5.41
C ALA A 47 -5.92 10.18 -4.57
N LEU A 48 -5.67 8.89 -4.51
CA LEU A 48 -4.48 8.30 -3.89
C LEU A 48 -3.57 7.77 -5.00
N VAL A 49 -2.35 8.29 -5.04
CA VAL A 49 -1.35 7.94 -6.06
C VAL A 49 -0.24 7.12 -5.39
N PHE A 50 -0.04 5.90 -5.88
CA PHE A 50 1.04 5.02 -5.48
C PHE A 50 2.05 4.90 -6.62
N GLU A 51 3.17 5.60 -6.51
CA GLU A 51 4.30 5.49 -7.43
C GLU A 51 5.28 4.41 -6.98
N ASP A 52 6.05 3.87 -7.93
CA ASP A 52 7.13 2.91 -7.69
C ASP A 52 6.72 1.67 -6.87
N LEU A 53 5.53 1.11 -7.15
CA LEU A 53 5.01 -0.06 -6.43
C LEU A 53 5.92 -1.30 -6.50
N HIS A 54 6.83 -1.35 -7.47
CA HIS A 54 7.84 -2.41 -7.61
C HIS A 54 8.86 -2.45 -6.46
N TRP A 55 8.94 -1.40 -5.63
CA TRP A 55 9.75 -1.40 -4.39
C TRP A 55 8.96 -1.84 -3.16
N ALA A 56 7.63 -1.96 -3.26
CA ALA A 56 6.80 -2.36 -2.14
C ALA A 56 7.00 -3.86 -1.83
N ASN A 57 6.99 -4.20 -0.53
CA ASN A 57 6.96 -5.59 -0.10
C ASN A 57 5.53 -6.17 -0.19
N GLU A 58 5.42 -7.49 -0.06
CA GLU A 58 4.15 -8.22 -0.15
C GLU A 58 3.10 -7.72 0.86
N ASP A 59 3.50 -7.46 2.11
CA ASP A 59 2.60 -6.91 3.13
C ASP A 59 2.00 -5.54 2.75
N THR A 60 2.79 -4.70 2.08
CA THR A 60 2.33 -3.38 1.60
C THR A 60 1.38 -3.55 0.42
N LEU A 61 1.71 -4.41 -0.54
CA LEU A 61 0.85 -4.69 -1.69
C LEU A 61 -0.49 -5.29 -1.25
N ASP A 62 -0.49 -6.21 -0.30
CA ASP A 62 -1.71 -6.75 0.32
C ASP A 62 -2.56 -5.65 0.96
N THR A 63 -1.93 -4.69 1.62
CA THR A 63 -2.63 -3.58 2.27
C THR A 63 -3.29 -2.69 1.23
N ILE A 64 -2.56 -2.34 0.16
CA ILE A 64 -3.08 -1.54 -0.96
C ILE A 64 -4.26 -2.29 -1.60
N GLN A 65 -4.11 -3.58 -1.87
CA GLN A 65 -5.18 -4.43 -2.42
C GLN A 65 -6.42 -4.45 -1.53
N MET A 66 -6.25 -4.57 -0.21
CA MET A 66 -7.37 -4.58 0.72
C MET A 66 -8.14 -3.26 0.72
N ILE A 67 -7.42 -2.14 0.57
CA ILE A 67 -8.04 -0.81 0.50
C ILE A 67 -8.76 -0.63 -0.84
N THR A 68 -8.14 -1.00 -1.95
CA THR A 68 -8.73 -0.77 -3.29
C THR A 68 -9.90 -1.69 -3.60
N LEU A 69 -9.94 -2.89 -3.03
CA LEU A 69 -11.08 -3.81 -3.16
C LEU A 69 -12.21 -3.51 -2.17
N ASN A 70 -12.06 -2.52 -1.28
CA ASN A 70 -13.12 -2.15 -0.35
C ASN A 70 -14.24 -1.37 -1.07
N THR A 71 -15.35 -2.04 -1.33
CA THR A 71 -16.53 -1.49 -2.03
C THR A 71 -17.25 -0.35 -1.31
N ASN A 72 -16.92 -0.08 -0.04
CA ASN A 72 -17.42 1.07 0.69
C ASN A 72 -16.71 2.37 0.28
N ILE A 73 -15.50 2.28 -0.24
CA ILE A 73 -14.70 3.41 -0.71
C ILE A 73 -15.13 3.74 -2.15
N ARG A 74 -16.12 4.63 -2.30
CA ARG A 74 -16.73 4.95 -3.61
C ARG A 74 -16.22 6.24 -4.26
N HIS A 75 -15.66 7.14 -3.46
CA HIS A 75 -15.26 8.47 -3.89
C HIS A 75 -13.74 8.65 -3.78
N CYS A 76 -12.98 7.59 -4.06
CA CYS A 76 -11.53 7.60 -4.11
C CYS A 76 -11.09 7.04 -5.47
N LEU A 77 -10.33 7.82 -6.23
CA LEU A 77 -9.59 7.33 -7.38
C LEU A 77 -8.25 6.76 -6.90
N PHE A 78 -7.93 5.54 -7.29
CA PHE A 78 -6.63 4.95 -7.04
C PHE A 78 -5.81 4.99 -8.32
N CYS A 79 -4.63 5.61 -8.26
CA CYS A 79 -3.66 5.61 -9.36
C CYS A 79 -2.43 4.83 -8.91
N MET A 80 -1.99 3.90 -9.76
CA MET A 80 -0.91 2.98 -9.41
C MET A 80 0.07 2.87 -10.57
N SER A 81 1.36 3.02 -10.25
CA SER A 81 2.47 2.83 -11.17
C SER A 81 3.30 1.64 -10.70
N TYR A 82 3.34 0.60 -11.53
CA TYR A 82 4.18 -0.56 -11.33
C TYR A 82 5.13 -0.69 -12.51
N HIS A 83 6.43 -0.76 -12.23
CA HIS A 83 7.46 -0.95 -13.22
C HIS A 83 8.14 -2.30 -12.98
N ASP A 84 7.99 -3.22 -13.92
CA ASP A 84 8.81 -4.41 -13.94
C ASP A 84 10.17 -4.03 -14.53
N ALA A 85 11.25 -4.16 -13.76
CA ALA A 85 12.61 -3.86 -14.21
C ALA A 85 13.03 -4.69 -15.44
N THR A 86 12.29 -5.76 -15.76
CA THR A 86 12.55 -6.63 -16.91
C THR A 86 11.69 -6.31 -18.15
N THR A 87 10.68 -5.44 -18.02
CA THR A 87 9.71 -5.20 -19.11
C THR A 87 9.28 -3.73 -19.16
N VAL A 88 9.53 -3.07 -20.29
CA VAL A 88 9.08 -1.69 -20.56
C VAL A 88 7.57 -1.68 -20.82
N SER A 89 6.76 -1.80 -19.77
CA SER A 89 5.30 -1.68 -19.87
C SER A 89 4.73 -1.07 -18.59
N SER A 90 4.24 0.16 -18.70
CA SER A 90 3.48 0.82 -17.64
C SER A 90 2.02 0.37 -17.74
N THR A 91 1.55 -0.42 -16.77
CA THR A 91 0.13 -0.78 -16.66
C THR A 91 -0.54 0.17 -15.69
N ILE A 92 -1.50 0.96 -16.19
CA ILE A 92 -2.36 1.82 -15.39
C ILE A 92 -3.60 0.99 -14.99
N PHE A 93 -3.82 0.80 -13.70
CA PHE A 93 -5.05 0.23 -13.17
C PHE A 93 -6.03 1.37 -12.83
N PHE A 94 -7.28 1.26 -13.30
CA PHE A 94 -8.39 2.17 -12.98
C PHE A 94 -9.32 1.55 -11.94
#